data_AF-A0A964D808-F1
#
_entry.id   AF-A0A964D808-F1
#
_cell.length_a   1.000
_cell.length_b   1.000
_cell.length_c   1.000
_cell.angle_alpha   90.00
_cell.angle_beta   90.00
_cell.angle_gamma   90.00
#
_symmetry.space_group_name_H-M   'P 1'
#
loop_
_entity.id
_entity.type
_entity.pdbx_description
1 polymer ?
#
loop_
_entity_poly.entity_id
_entity_poly.type
_entity_poly.pdbx_seq_one_letter_code
_entity_poly.pdbx_strand_id
1 'polypeptide(L)'
;MVLNNSEFFPTLLKEDVDFTKNYNVEIPPIGGVVNSLLQADKLLENFPFSDSKEAGAIVNQSSIDNFLIYGQQGYLTPVTNTTSSQGDGDFITGINQGTDTFSVEPEIADYGSDESDWLQAGVGNAFTKVPPPVTNPQFRSAPATINVTYNGVPTQAQAAFQYAVDIWKNLIYSPVPINIQVGWAASSSGNLGSGGPSAYQQNFANAPKPNTLYPIGLANSLAGSDLDTTKPDITLSFNSSRADWYFGIDRNTPSNQFDFVSVALHEIAHGLGFTGQMQSNSGVGQWGSLPAIYDGFAVNGSGQSLINTSLFPNPSTALGSQLTSNSLLFNGTNTRNANGNNNPRLFAPNPWNSGSSYYHLDESAYPAGSINSLMTPTLNTAEAIHNPGPVALGILKDLGWDVNTSPSFNRVKTFGDFNGDGKADILWREPVSGLNSIWLMNANNIIAATVVSPV
;
A
#
# COMPACT_ATOMS: atom_id res chain seq x y z
N MET A 1 25.65 25.88 24.70
CA MET A 1 26.78 25.08 25.18
C MET A 1 26.94 23.93 24.19
N VAL A 2 28.11 23.79 23.56
CA VAL A 2 28.33 22.72 22.56
C VAL A 2 28.71 21.44 23.29
N LEU A 3 28.15 20.30 22.89
CA LEU A 3 28.54 18.97 23.32
C LEU A 3 29.03 18.20 22.09
N ASN A 4 30.17 17.53 22.23
CA ASN A 4 30.83 16.84 21.12
C ASN A 4 30.35 15.39 21.04
N ASN A 5 29.86 14.97 19.87
CA ASN A 5 29.51 13.57 19.61
C ASN A 5 30.77 12.77 19.19
N SER A 6 31.65 12.54 20.16
CA SER A 6 32.77 11.60 20.05
C SER A 6 32.65 10.57 21.17
N GLU A 7 32.72 9.28 20.81
CA GLU A 7 32.37 8.08 21.61
C GLU A 7 30.88 7.64 21.50
N PHE A 8 30.61 6.73 20.56
CA PHE A 8 29.77 5.53 20.74
C PHE A 8 29.73 4.70 19.43
N PHE A 9 30.79 3.94 19.17
CA PHE A 9 30.82 2.91 18.11
C PHE A 9 31.04 1.53 18.72
N PRO A 10 30.13 0.54 18.53
CA PRO A 10 30.39 -0.84 18.91
C PRO A 10 31.38 -1.49 17.93
N THR A 11 32.29 -2.31 18.44
CA THR A 11 33.39 -2.89 17.67
C THR A 11 32.92 -4.02 16.74
N LEU A 12 32.93 -3.78 15.42
CA LEU A 12 32.67 -4.80 14.38
C LEU A 12 33.81 -4.83 13.35
N LEU A 13 34.97 -5.34 13.77
CA LEU A 13 36.09 -5.69 12.90
C LEU A 13 36.78 -6.96 13.41
N LYS A 14 36.37 -8.14 12.90
CA LYS A 14 37.23 -9.34 12.88
C LYS A 14 36.74 -10.50 11.98
N GLU A 15 36.49 -10.21 10.71
CA GLU A 15 36.75 -11.16 9.62
C GLU A 15 37.57 -10.44 8.54
N ASP A 16 38.55 -11.12 7.95
CA ASP A 16 39.66 -10.46 7.25
C ASP A 16 39.29 -10.01 5.82
N VAL A 17 39.03 -8.71 5.66
CA VAL A 17 38.97 -8.06 4.35
C VAL A 17 40.39 -7.77 3.87
N ASP A 18 40.87 -8.60 2.95
CA ASP A 18 42.16 -8.44 2.27
C ASP A 18 42.10 -7.28 1.26
N PHE A 19 42.52 -6.09 1.70
CA PHE A 19 42.57 -4.86 0.89
C PHE A 19 43.59 -4.88 -0.27
N THR A 20 44.28 -5.99 -0.56
CA THR A 20 45.26 -6.07 -1.66
C THR A 20 44.69 -6.56 -2.99
N LYS A 21 43.42 -6.99 -3.04
CA LYS A 21 42.79 -7.56 -4.24
C LYS A 21 42.06 -6.52 -5.09
N ASN A 22 42.77 -5.99 -6.09
CA ASN A 22 42.17 -5.22 -7.18
C ASN A 22 41.23 -6.10 -8.03
N TYR A 23 39.93 -5.83 -7.97
CA TYR A 23 38.95 -6.40 -8.90
C TYR A 23 38.83 -5.51 -10.14
N ASN A 24 39.63 -5.79 -11.17
CA ASN A 24 39.45 -5.17 -12.47
C ASN A 24 38.14 -5.66 -13.11
N VAL A 25 37.16 -4.77 -13.25
CA VAL A 25 35.92 -5.02 -14.00
C VAL A 25 35.95 -4.17 -15.26
N GLU A 26 36.18 -4.79 -16.41
CA GLU A 26 36.03 -4.11 -17.70
C GLU A 26 34.55 -3.86 -17.99
N ILE A 27 34.20 -2.61 -18.30
CA ILE A 27 32.86 -2.20 -18.72
C ILE A 27 32.89 -2.04 -20.25
N PRO A 28 32.04 -2.74 -21.03
CA PRO A 28 32.00 -2.58 -22.47
C PRO A 28 31.49 -1.17 -22.86
N PRO A 29 32.01 -0.57 -23.94
CA PRO A 29 31.70 0.81 -24.29
C PRO A 29 30.24 0.99 -24.71
N ILE A 30 29.53 1.89 -24.02
CA ILE A 30 28.17 2.29 -24.40
C ILE A 30 28.26 3.18 -25.65
N GLY A 31 27.75 2.68 -26.78
CA GLY A 31 27.72 3.40 -28.05
C GLY A 31 26.73 4.57 -28.04
N GLY A 32 27.21 5.77 -27.69
CA GLY A 32 26.39 6.99 -27.66
C GLY A 32 26.13 7.57 -29.05
N VAL A 33 24.87 7.79 -29.40
CA VAL A 33 24.47 8.60 -30.56
C VAL A 33 24.35 10.07 -30.12
N VAL A 34 25.46 10.81 -30.18
CA VAL A 34 25.43 12.28 -30.19
C VAL A 34 26.38 12.76 -31.28
N ASN A 35 25.87 13.56 -32.21
CA ASN A 35 26.64 14.07 -33.33
C ASN A 35 27.09 15.51 -33.05
N SER A 36 28.31 15.83 -33.53
CA SER A 36 28.84 17.17 -33.83
C SER A 36 29.65 17.97 -32.78
N LEU A 37 30.71 18.61 -33.32
CA LEU A 37 31.47 19.79 -32.87
C LEU A 37 32.57 19.69 -31.79
N LEU A 38 33.79 19.40 -32.30
CA LEU A 38 35.07 20.11 -32.06
C LEU A 38 35.80 20.06 -30.69
N GLN A 39 36.86 19.25 -30.68
CA GLN A 39 38.27 19.72 -30.74
C GLN A 39 38.89 20.46 -29.53
N ALA A 40 39.71 19.73 -28.74
CA ALA A 40 40.93 20.25 -28.12
C ALA A 40 41.98 19.13 -27.90
N ASP A 41 43.23 19.42 -28.23
CA ASP A 41 44.39 18.51 -28.33
C ASP A 41 45.04 18.11 -26.98
N LYS A 42 45.70 16.93 -26.99
CA LYS A 42 46.94 16.57 -26.26
C LYS A 42 46.99 16.60 -24.72
N LEU A 43 47.36 15.45 -24.13
CA LEU A 43 48.75 15.22 -23.68
C LEU A 43 49.07 13.71 -23.63
N LEU A 44 50.35 13.36 -23.68
CA LEU A 44 50.92 12.00 -23.70
C LEU A 44 52.07 11.90 -22.68
N GLU A 45 52.61 10.68 -22.51
CA GLU A 45 53.81 10.34 -21.71
C GLU A 45 53.55 10.37 -20.16
N ASN A 46 53.82 9.32 -19.37
CA ASN A 46 54.94 8.36 -19.43
C ASN A 46 54.59 6.96 -18.85
N PHE A 47 55.31 5.93 -19.28
CA PHE A 47 55.39 4.57 -18.68
C PHE A 47 56.84 4.27 -18.24
N PRO A 48 57.09 3.30 -17.34
CA PRO A 48 57.75 2.07 -17.83
C PRO A 48 57.37 0.72 -17.13
N PHE A 49 57.14 -0.30 -17.96
CA PHE A 49 57.48 -1.74 -17.87
C PHE A 49 57.64 -2.51 -16.53
N SER A 50 57.03 -3.71 -16.46
CA SER A 50 57.77 -4.99 -16.66
C SER A 50 56.89 -6.25 -16.84
N ASP A 51 57.27 -7.09 -17.81
CA ASP A 51 56.74 -8.40 -18.28
C ASP A 51 56.11 -9.42 -17.31
N SER A 52 55.17 -10.23 -17.83
CA SER A 52 55.39 -11.68 -18.05
C SER A 52 54.41 -12.27 -19.10
N LYS A 53 54.69 -13.46 -19.65
CA LYS A 53 54.06 -14.05 -20.86
C LYS A 53 53.13 -15.23 -20.55
N GLU A 54 52.10 -15.43 -21.39
CA GLU A 54 51.68 -16.65 -22.13
C GLU A 54 50.23 -16.47 -22.62
N ALA A 55 49.82 -16.61 -23.90
CA ALA A 55 50.09 -17.57 -24.99
C ALA A 55 49.25 -18.86 -24.92
N GLY A 56 48.07 -18.87 -25.58
CA GLY A 56 47.17 -20.04 -25.68
C GLY A 56 46.10 -19.87 -26.78
N ALA A 57 45.77 -20.95 -27.50
CA ALA A 57 45.06 -20.88 -28.80
C ALA A 57 44.36 -22.21 -29.14
N ILE A 58 43.34 -22.32 -30.03
CA ILE A 58 42.39 -21.43 -30.76
C ILE A 58 41.20 -22.37 -31.19
N VAL A 59 40.21 -21.91 -31.98
CA VAL A 59 39.15 -22.70 -32.68
C VAL A 59 37.85 -22.97 -31.87
N ASN A 60 36.63 -23.16 -32.43
CA ASN A 60 35.80 -22.47 -33.45
C ASN A 60 34.48 -23.29 -33.67
N GLN A 61 33.35 -22.64 -34.02
CA GLN A 61 32.16 -23.23 -34.71
C GLN A 61 31.38 -24.39 -33.99
N SER A 62 30.12 -24.74 -34.33
CA SER A 62 29.03 -24.10 -35.10
C SER A 62 27.67 -24.82 -34.93
N SER A 63 26.56 -24.05 -34.91
CA SER A 63 25.19 -24.41 -35.40
C SER A 63 24.50 -25.69 -34.81
N ILE A 64 23.25 -26.07 -35.11
CA ILE A 64 22.18 -25.58 -36.04
C ILE A 64 20.79 -25.65 -35.34
N ASP A 65 19.81 -24.97 -35.94
CA ASP A 65 18.37 -24.84 -35.64
C ASP A 65 17.59 -26.06 -35.13
N ASN A 66 16.44 -25.78 -34.50
CA ASN A 66 15.17 -26.41 -34.89
C ASN A 66 13.94 -25.56 -34.52
N PHE A 67 12.87 -25.65 -35.33
CA PHE A 67 11.67 -24.81 -35.26
C PHE A 67 10.43 -25.67 -35.56
N LEU A 68 9.36 -25.57 -34.76
CA LEU A 68 8.11 -26.30 -35.02
C LEU A 68 6.88 -25.43 -34.73
N ILE A 69 5.98 -25.37 -35.73
CA ILE A 69 4.61 -24.89 -35.63
C ILE A 69 3.67 -26.06 -35.97
N TYR A 70 2.56 -26.18 -35.25
CA TYR A 70 1.41 -27.00 -35.62
C TYR A 70 0.12 -26.21 -35.34
N GLY A 71 -1.01 -26.60 -35.96
CA GLY A 71 -2.30 -25.98 -35.64
C GLY A 71 -3.53 -26.50 -36.38
N GLN A 72 -4.65 -25.87 -36.01
CA GLN A 72 -6.01 -25.92 -36.59
C GLN A 72 -6.93 -27.13 -36.29
N GLN A 73 -8.24 -26.80 -36.26
CA GLN A 73 -9.45 -27.65 -36.15
C GLN A 73 -9.70 -28.31 -34.77
N GLY A 74 -10.91 -28.32 -34.19
CA GLY A 74 -12.15 -27.55 -34.46
C GLY A 74 -13.45 -28.39 -34.41
N TYR A 75 -14.38 -28.11 -33.49
CA TYR A 75 -15.75 -28.70 -33.42
C TYR A 75 -16.75 -27.79 -32.67
N LEU A 76 -18.06 -28.04 -32.80
CA LEU A 76 -19.19 -27.24 -32.25
C LEU A 76 -20.41 -28.11 -31.85
N THR A 77 -21.42 -27.45 -31.24
CA THR A 77 -22.85 -27.86 -31.07
C THR A 77 -23.22 -28.62 -29.75
N PRO A 78 -24.52 -28.80 -29.36
CA PRO A 78 -25.22 -27.80 -28.53
C PRO A 78 -26.14 -28.36 -27.40
N VAL A 79 -26.67 -27.50 -26.52
CA VAL A 79 -27.83 -27.79 -25.62
C VAL A 79 -28.74 -26.54 -25.52
N THR A 80 -30.05 -26.73 -25.25
CA THR A 80 -31.10 -25.69 -25.35
C THR A 80 -32.14 -25.73 -24.23
N ASN A 81 -32.84 -24.59 -24.02
CA ASN A 81 -34.12 -24.42 -23.26
C ASN A 81 -34.09 -24.67 -21.73
N THR A 82 -35.06 -24.23 -20.90
CA THR A 82 -36.41 -23.62 -21.09
C THR A 82 -36.63 -22.33 -20.26
N THR A 83 -37.78 -21.67 -20.44
CA THR A 83 -38.22 -20.41 -19.81
C THR A 83 -39.27 -20.58 -18.69
N SER A 84 -39.33 -19.62 -17.76
CA SER A 84 -40.52 -19.23 -16.97
C SER A 84 -40.21 -18.01 -16.07
N SER A 85 -41.14 -17.55 -15.21
CA SER A 85 -42.13 -16.50 -15.55
C SER A 85 -43.16 -16.33 -14.41
N GLN A 86 -43.54 -15.09 -14.07
CA GLN A 86 -44.46 -14.74 -12.95
C GLN A 86 -43.88 -15.07 -11.56
N GLY A 87 -44.33 -14.48 -10.45
CA GLY A 87 -45.33 -13.42 -10.24
C GLY A 87 -45.56 -13.19 -8.74
N ASP A 88 -46.28 -12.10 -8.40
CA ASP A 88 -46.71 -11.69 -7.04
C ASP A 88 -45.56 -11.37 -6.03
N GLY A 89 -45.70 -10.45 -5.07
CA GLY A 89 -46.75 -9.46 -4.85
C GLY A 89 -47.25 -9.41 -3.39
N ASP A 90 -46.93 -8.36 -2.64
CA ASP A 90 -47.61 -8.05 -1.36
C ASP A 90 -47.67 -6.54 -1.08
N PHE A 91 -48.61 -6.13 -0.23
CA PHE A 91 -48.97 -4.75 0.09
C PHE A 91 -48.46 -4.32 1.47
N ILE A 92 -48.04 -3.05 1.61
CA ILE A 92 -48.24 -2.31 2.86
C ILE A 92 -49.00 -1.02 2.56
N THR A 93 -50.01 -0.74 3.37
CA THR A 93 -50.87 0.46 3.32
C THR A 93 -50.67 1.30 4.59
N GLY A 94 -51.00 2.59 4.53
CA GLY A 94 -51.09 3.44 5.73
C GLY A 94 -50.43 4.81 5.61
N ILE A 95 -51.09 5.76 4.95
CA ILE A 95 -50.83 7.18 5.19
C ILE A 95 -51.71 7.61 6.38
N ASN A 96 -51.13 8.24 7.39
CA ASN A 96 -51.85 8.99 8.40
C ASN A 96 -51.17 10.35 8.58
N GLN A 97 -51.94 11.44 8.61
CA GLN A 97 -51.42 12.76 8.91
C GLN A 97 -51.63 13.10 10.38
N GLY A 98 -50.57 13.59 11.02
CA GLY A 98 -50.60 14.20 12.35
C GLY A 98 -49.70 15.42 12.33
N THR A 99 -50.18 16.54 12.88
CA THR A 99 -49.42 17.80 12.93
C THR A 99 -48.66 17.91 14.24
N ASP A 100 -47.33 17.86 14.18
CA ASP A 100 -46.47 18.29 15.29
C ASP A 100 -45.36 19.22 14.78
N THR A 101 -45.11 20.30 15.51
CA THR A 101 -44.12 21.33 15.14
C THR A 101 -42.77 21.00 15.74
N PHE A 102 -41.93 20.29 14.98
CA PHE A 102 -40.58 19.96 15.40
C PHE A 102 -39.66 21.19 15.35
N SER A 103 -39.02 21.51 16.47
CA SER A 103 -37.95 22.51 16.50
C SER A 103 -36.69 21.88 15.92
N VAL A 104 -36.24 22.39 14.78
CA VAL A 104 -35.07 21.86 14.07
C VAL A 104 -33.80 22.42 14.70
N GLU A 105 -33.39 21.84 15.83
CA GLU A 105 -31.96 21.70 16.12
C GLU A 105 -31.33 20.96 14.93
N PRO A 106 -30.17 21.40 14.41
CA PRO A 106 -29.51 20.69 13.33
C PRO A 106 -28.88 19.39 13.87
N GLU A 107 -29.68 18.33 13.89
CA GLU A 107 -29.18 16.96 14.01
C GLU A 107 -28.14 16.74 12.91
N ILE A 108 -26.86 16.71 13.32
CA ILE A 108 -25.75 16.39 12.42
C ILE A 108 -25.91 14.91 12.10
N ALA A 109 -26.58 14.62 10.98
CA ALA A 109 -26.87 13.27 10.56
C ALA A 109 -25.59 12.42 10.51
N ASP A 110 -25.72 11.17 10.96
CA ASP A 110 -24.61 10.25 11.18
C ASP A 110 -24.04 9.75 9.83
N TYR A 111 -23.22 10.59 9.20
CA TYR A 111 -22.70 10.38 7.85
C TYR A 111 -21.50 9.40 7.84
N GLY A 112 -21.79 8.12 8.10
CA GLY A 112 -21.04 7.01 7.50
C GLY A 112 -20.62 5.85 8.42
N SER A 113 -21.37 4.74 8.37
CA SER A 113 -20.89 3.40 8.79
C SER A 113 -21.67 2.19 8.21
N ASP A 114 -22.94 2.35 7.83
CA ASP A 114 -23.91 1.23 7.83
C ASP A 114 -23.88 0.23 6.65
N GLU A 115 -22.94 0.35 5.71
CA GLU A 115 -22.51 -0.76 4.84
C GLU A 115 -21.00 -0.93 4.97
N SER A 116 -20.57 -1.46 6.13
CA SER A 116 -19.19 -1.49 6.60
C SER A 116 -18.19 -2.10 5.61
N ASP A 117 -17.05 -1.42 5.40
CA ASP A 117 -15.87 -2.00 4.77
C ASP A 117 -15.44 -3.28 5.51
N TRP A 118 -15.24 -4.38 4.78
CA TRP A 118 -15.01 -5.71 5.33
C TRP A 118 -14.15 -6.59 4.43
N LEU A 119 -13.10 -7.19 5.01
CA LEU A 119 -12.23 -8.13 4.31
C LEU A 119 -12.94 -9.47 4.10
N GLN A 120 -13.08 -9.88 2.83
CA GLN A 120 -13.82 -11.08 2.45
C GLN A 120 -12.95 -12.35 2.55
N ALA A 121 -13.54 -13.43 3.06
CA ALA A 121 -12.88 -14.72 3.22
C ALA A 121 -12.72 -15.44 1.86
N GLY A 122 -11.49 -15.49 1.36
CA GLY A 122 -11.12 -16.18 0.13
C GLY A 122 -11.28 -17.71 0.22
N VAL A 123 -11.58 -18.32 -0.93
CA VAL A 123 -11.89 -19.77 -1.03
C VAL A 123 -10.67 -20.67 -1.26
N GLY A 124 -9.47 -20.08 -1.39
CA GLY A 124 -8.22 -20.79 -1.68
C GLY A 124 -7.35 -21.06 -0.44
N ASN A 125 -6.33 -21.90 -0.63
CA ASN A 125 -5.13 -21.94 0.20
C ASN A 125 -3.97 -21.31 -0.60
N ALA A 126 -3.41 -20.18 -0.17
CA ALA A 126 -2.39 -19.46 -0.94
C ALA A 126 -0.93 -19.89 -0.62
N PHE A 127 -0.63 -20.21 0.64
CA PHE A 127 0.72 -20.51 1.15
C PHE A 127 1.74 -19.36 0.97
N THR A 128 1.26 -18.13 0.81
CA THR A 128 2.01 -16.88 0.57
C THR A 128 2.44 -16.21 1.88
N LYS A 129 3.63 -15.58 1.89
CA LYS A 129 4.24 -15.03 3.12
C LYS A 129 4.98 -13.71 2.88
N VAL A 130 4.30 -12.58 3.03
CA VAL A 130 4.90 -11.24 2.93
C VAL A 130 5.52 -10.85 4.29
N PRO A 131 6.84 -10.55 4.37
CA PRO A 131 7.50 -10.19 5.62
C PRO A 131 7.16 -8.77 6.06
N PRO A 132 7.13 -8.47 7.38
CA PRO A 132 6.92 -7.11 7.87
C PRO A 132 8.01 -6.14 7.39
N PRO A 133 7.71 -4.83 7.29
CA PRO A 133 8.70 -3.84 6.91
C PRO A 133 9.91 -3.84 7.85
N VAL A 134 11.12 -3.86 7.30
CA VAL A 134 12.32 -3.68 8.13
C VAL A 134 12.42 -2.20 8.51
N THR A 135 12.25 -1.88 9.79
CA THR A 135 12.23 -0.51 10.28
C THR A 135 13.57 -0.14 10.93
N ASN A 136 14.42 0.61 10.21
CA ASN A 136 15.62 1.20 10.83
C ASN A 136 15.20 2.33 11.80
N PRO A 137 15.57 2.31 13.10
CA PRO A 137 15.19 3.34 14.06
C PRO A 137 15.99 4.65 13.97
N GLN A 138 17.19 4.66 13.36
CA GLN A 138 18.23 5.64 13.69
C GLN A 138 18.08 7.07 13.13
N PHE A 139 16.99 7.41 12.43
CA PHE A 139 16.86 8.66 11.67
C PHE A 139 15.45 9.31 11.73
N ARG A 140 14.73 9.28 12.86
CA ARG A 140 13.28 9.61 12.88
C ARG A 140 12.82 10.54 14.00
N SER A 141 11.79 11.31 13.67
CA SER A 141 10.76 11.79 14.60
C SER A 141 10.09 10.62 15.35
N ALA A 142 9.52 10.89 16.53
CA ALA A 142 9.02 9.84 17.42
C ALA A 142 7.80 9.10 16.84
N PRO A 143 7.78 7.76 16.78
CA PRO A 143 6.68 6.99 16.20
C PRO A 143 5.34 7.25 16.90
N ALA A 144 4.23 7.13 16.17
CA ALA A 144 2.89 7.40 16.70
C ALA A 144 2.58 6.61 17.97
N THR A 145 1.87 7.23 18.91
CA THR A 145 1.29 6.48 20.04
C THR A 145 -0.04 5.90 19.57
N ILE A 146 -0.16 4.57 19.59
CA ILE A 146 -1.42 3.86 19.30
C ILE A 146 -1.87 3.19 20.60
N ASN A 147 -3.08 3.53 21.05
CA ASN A 147 -3.73 2.96 22.22
C ASN A 147 -4.82 1.98 21.77
N VAL A 148 -5.01 0.87 22.47
CA VAL A 148 -6.03 -0.15 22.10
C VAL A 148 -6.95 -0.47 23.28
N THR A 149 -8.25 -0.44 23.04
CA THR A 149 -9.30 -0.87 23.98
C THR A 149 -10.02 -2.09 23.43
N TYR A 150 -9.86 -3.24 24.08
CA TYR A 150 -10.46 -4.51 23.66
C TYR A 150 -11.82 -4.76 24.33
N ASN A 151 -12.82 -5.15 23.53
CA ASN A 151 -14.14 -5.60 23.99
C ASN A 151 -14.41 -7.04 23.50
N GLY A 152 -14.43 -8.01 24.41
CA GLY A 152 -14.67 -9.43 24.11
C GLY A 152 -13.51 -10.19 23.41
N VAL A 153 -12.48 -9.49 22.93
CA VAL A 153 -11.37 -10.06 22.14
C VAL A 153 -10.55 -11.09 22.96
N PRO A 154 -10.36 -12.34 22.48
CA PRO A 154 -9.55 -13.36 23.16
C PRO A 154 -8.08 -12.95 23.30
N THR A 155 -7.42 -13.35 24.39
CA THR A 155 -6.02 -12.96 24.70
C THR A 155 -5.01 -13.29 23.59
N GLN A 156 -5.21 -14.38 22.85
CA GLN A 156 -4.37 -14.74 21.70
C GLN A 156 -4.54 -13.76 20.52
N ALA A 157 -5.79 -13.36 20.25
CA ALA A 157 -6.11 -12.32 19.27
C ALA A 157 -5.58 -10.94 19.71
N GLN A 158 -5.64 -10.60 21.01
CA GLN A 158 -5.04 -9.36 21.54
C GLN A 158 -3.52 -9.31 21.30
N ALA A 159 -2.80 -10.41 21.55
CA ALA A 159 -1.35 -10.48 21.31
C ALA A 159 -0.99 -10.35 19.82
N ALA A 160 -1.75 -10.99 18.93
CA ALA A 160 -1.57 -10.87 17.48
C ALA A 160 -1.96 -9.46 16.97
N PHE A 161 -2.99 -8.84 17.53
CA PHE A 161 -3.39 -7.46 17.23
C PHE A 161 -2.32 -6.46 17.68
N GLN A 162 -1.72 -6.65 18.86
CA GLN A 162 -0.63 -5.78 19.32
C GLN A 162 0.57 -5.82 18.36
N TYR A 163 0.90 -6.97 17.80
CA TYR A 163 1.95 -7.08 16.78
C TYR A 163 1.60 -6.35 15.47
N ALA A 164 0.32 -6.34 15.04
CA ALA A 164 -0.15 -5.50 13.94
C ALA A 164 -0.04 -4.00 14.26
N VAL A 165 -0.36 -3.61 15.50
CA VAL A 165 -0.19 -2.23 16.00
C VAL A 165 1.27 -1.82 16.08
N ASP A 166 2.18 -2.70 16.50
CA ASP A 166 3.61 -2.43 16.58
C ASP A 166 4.22 -2.21 15.18
N ILE A 167 3.70 -2.89 14.15
CA ILE A 167 4.04 -2.61 12.75
C ILE A 167 3.56 -1.20 12.36
N TRP A 168 2.27 -0.89 12.51
CA TRP A 168 1.71 0.41 12.13
C TRP A 168 2.34 1.60 12.87
N LYS A 169 2.62 1.43 14.16
CA LYS A 169 3.33 2.40 15.01
C LYS A 169 4.69 2.82 14.46
N ASN A 170 5.43 1.89 13.85
CA ASN A 170 6.73 2.18 13.24
C ASN A 170 6.64 2.68 11.79
N LEU A 171 5.43 2.77 11.23
CA LEU A 171 5.16 3.24 9.87
C LEU A 171 4.53 4.64 9.83
N ILE A 172 3.84 5.07 10.88
CA ILE A 172 3.13 6.35 10.94
C ILE A 172 3.68 7.25 12.05
N TYR A 173 3.84 8.53 11.73
CA TYR A 173 4.03 9.60 12.69
C TYR A 173 2.70 10.31 12.97
N SER A 174 2.46 10.63 14.24
CA SER A 174 1.35 11.48 14.67
C SER A 174 1.75 12.23 15.94
N PRO A 175 1.51 13.55 16.04
CA PRO A 175 1.67 14.30 17.29
C PRO A 175 0.57 13.99 18.32
N VAL A 176 -0.55 13.39 17.90
CA VAL A 176 -1.69 13.01 18.75
C VAL A 176 -1.78 11.48 18.84
N PRO A 177 -2.05 10.88 20.01
CA PRO A 177 -2.31 9.45 20.11
C PRO A 177 -3.51 9.00 19.28
N ILE A 178 -3.41 7.86 18.61
CA ILE A 178 -4.50 7.22 17.86
C ILE A 178 -5.12 6.14 18.75
N ASN A 179 -6.41 6.20 18.99
CA ASN A 179 -7.14 5.35 19.92
C ASN A 179 -8.02 4.37 19.14
N ILE A 180 -7.78 3.07 19.30
CA ILE A 180 -8.49 2.02 18.57
C ILE A 180 -9.40 1.25 19.55
N GLN A 181 -10.69 1.18 19.25
CA GLN A 181 -11.60 0.23 19.90
C GLN A 181 -11.72 -1.03 19.03
N VAL A 182 -11.59 -2.21 19.66
CA VAL A 182 -11.62 -3.50 18.95
C VAL A 182 -12.66 -4.42 19.58
N GLY A 183 -13.67 -4.79 18.81
CA GLY A 183 -14.71 -5.75 19.16
C GLY A 183 -14.42 -7.18 18.67
N TRP A 184 -15.14 -8.14 19.26
CA TRP A 184 -15.15 -9.55 18.86
C TRP A 184 -16.60 -10.02 18.74
N ALA A 185 -17.18 -9.91 17.54
CA ALA A 185 -18.62 -10.06 17.32
C ALA A 185 -18.93 -11.08 16.22
N ALA A 186 -20.10 -11.73 16.33
CA ALA A 186 -20.51 -12.76 15.38
C ALA A 186 -20.96 -12.14 14.06
N SER A 187 -20.30 -12.52 12.96
CA SER A 187 -20.65 -12.08 11.59
C SER A 187 -20.80 -13.28 10.66
N SER A 188 -21.15 -13.02 9.39
CA SER A 188 -21.31 -14.04 8.34
C SER A 188 -19.99 -14.80 8.09
N SER A 189 -20.05 -16.02 7.56
CA SER A 189 -18.83 -16.80 7.25
C SER A 189 -17.96 -16.20 6.14
N GLY A 190 -18.49 -15.24 5.37
CA GLY A 190 -17.70 -14.44 4.42
C GLY A 190 -16.86 -13.35 5.08
N ASN A 191 -17.18 -12.95 6.32
CA ASN A 191 -16.50 -11.87 7.02
C ASN A 191 -15.27 -12.38 7.79
N LEU A 192 -14.15 -11.68 7.66
CA LEU A 192 -12.96 -11.86 8.49
C LEU A 192 -12.88 -10.74 9.55
N GLY A 193 -12.90 -9.49 9.10
CA GLY A 193 -13.07 -8.31 9.93
C GLY A 193 -14.00 -7.29 9.26
N SER A 194 -14.26 -6.21 9.97
CA SER A 194 -14.73 -4.94 9.41
C SER A 194 -14.30 -3.78 10.32
N GLY A 195 -14.14 -2.59 9.76
CA GLY A 195 -13.78 -1.43 10.56
C GLY A 195 -13.44 -0.18 9.76
N GLY A 196 -13.27 0.93 10.46
CA GLY A 196 -13.03 2.23 9.86
C GLY A 196 -12.81 3.33 10.89
N PRO A 197 -12.65 4.59 10.44
CA PRO A 197 -12.64 5.72 11.35
C PRO A 197 -14.01 5.86 12.03
N SER A 198 -14.02 6.19 13.31
CA SER A 198 -15.26 6.32 14.10
C SER A 198 -16.09 7.57 13.76
N ALA A 199 -15.48 8.53 13.07
CA ALA A 199 -16.04 9.81 12.68
C ALA A 199 -15.19 10.44 11.55
N TYR A 200 -15.79 11.41 10.86
CA TYR A 200 -15.11 12.29 9.92
C TYR A 200 -15.20 13.76 10.38
N GLN A 201 -14.11 14.50 10.25
CA GLN A 201 -14.03 15.92 10.55
C GLN A 201 -13.67 16.72 9.29
N GLN A 202 -14.19 17.95 9.20
CA GLN A 202 -13.93 18.89 8.10
C GLN A 202 -13.65 20.29 8.64
N ASN A 203 -13.05 21.16 7.82
CA ASN A 203 -12.87 22.60 8.09
C ASN A 203 -12.22 22.94 9.46
N PHE A 204 -11.42 22.02 9.99
CA PHE A 204 -10.69 22.15 11.25
C PHE A 204 -9.38 22.94 11.08
N ALA A 205 -8.72 23.29 12.20
CA ALA A 205 -7.44 23.98 12.15
C ALA A 205 -6.38 23.16 11.39
N ASN A 206 -5.66 23.79 10.46
CA ASN A 206 -4.69 23.14 9.56
C ASN A 206 -5.26 22.12 8.54
N ALA A 207 -6.59 22.03 8.37
CA ALA A 207 -7.20 21.16 7.35
C ALA A 207 -6.64 21.45 5.93
N PRO A 208 -5.99 20.50 5.24
CA PRO A 208 -5.32 20.77 3.96
C PRO A 208 -6.23 21.19 2.80
N LYS A 209 -7.52 20.88 2.88
CA LYS A 209 -8.56 21.27 1.91
C LYS A 209 -9.84 21.67 2.66
N PRO A 210 -10.51 22.77 2.29
CA PRO A 210 -11.83 23.08 2.80
C PRO A 210 -12.88 22.12 2.23
N ASN A 211 -14.02 21.98 2.92
CA ASN A 211 -15.19 21.20 2.48
C ASN A 211 -14.83 19.79 2.00
N THR A 212 -13.93 19.13 2.73
CA THR A 212 -13.42 17.79 2.48
C THR A 212 -13.46 17.03 3.82
N LEU A 213 -13.97 15.80 3.82
CA LEU A 213 -14.03 14.96 5.02
C LEU A 213 -12.68 14.26 5.25
N TYR A 214 -12.19 14.32 6.49
CA TYR A 214 -10.98 13.64 6.94
C TYR A 214 -11.33 12.64 8.04
N PRO A 215 -10.87 11.38 7.96
CA PRO A 215 -10.92 10.42 9.06
C PRO A 215 -10.42 11.06 10.37
N ILE A 216 -11.15 10.89 11.48
CA ILE A 216 -10.89 11.63 12.73
C ILE A 216 -9.44 11.52 13.21
N GLY A 217 -8.80 10.34 13.17
CA GLY A 217 -7.39 10.17 13.54
C GLY A 217 -6.41 10.94 12.66
N LEU A 218 -6.70 11.08 11.36
CA LEU A 218 -5.92 11.92 10.45
C LEU A 218 -6.18 13.41 10.71
N ALA A 219 -7.42 13.80 10.98
CA ALA A 219 -7.77 15.18 11.36
C ALA A 219 -7.07 15.59 12.67
N ASN A 220 -7.07 14.72 13.67
CA ASN A 220 -6.35 14.88 14.94
C ASN A 220 -4.85 15.08 14.72
N SER A 221 -4.22 14.21 13.92
CA SER A 221 -2.80 14.30 13.55
C SER A 221 -2.45 15.64 12.85
N LEU A 222 -3.28 16.07 11.89
CA LEU A 222 -3.10 17.32 11.13
C LEU A 222 -3.37 18.59 11.98
N ALA A 223 -4.34 18.55 12.88
CA ALA A 223 -4.63 19.63 13.81
C ALA A 223 -3.52 19.81 14.86
N GLY A 224 -2.88 18.71 15.27
CA GLY A 224 -1.96 18.68 16.41
C GLY A 224 -2.67 18.60 17.78
N SER A 225 -3.98 18.30 17.78
CA SER A 225 -4.83 18.16 18.95
C SER A 225 -5.95 17.16 18.66
N ASP A 226 -6.40 16.43 19.68
CA ASP A 226 -7.61 15.62 19.60
C ASP A 226 -8.86 16.50 19.46
N LEU A 227 -9.70 16.20 18.46
CA LEU A 227 -10.90 16.94 18.08
C LEU A 227 -12.19 16.26 18.57
N ASP A 228 -12.17 14.98 18.96
CA ASP A 228 -13.28 14.29 19.64
C ASP A 228 -12.76 13.37 20.76
N THR A 229 -12.39 14.01 21.86
CA THR A 229 -11.94 13.36 23.12
C THR A 229 -12.96 12.39 23.76
N THR A 230 -14.14 12.18 23.17
CA THR A 230 -15.20 11.31 23.70
C THR A 230 -15.28 9.94 23.02
N LYS A 231 -14.63 9.77 21.87
CA LYS A 231 -14.67 8.54 21.05
C LYS A 231 -13.27 7.97 20.82
N PRO A 232 -13.12 6.67 20.48
CA PRO A 232 -11.90 6.19 19.81
C PRO A 232 -11.77 6.85 18.43
N ASP A 233 -10.57 6.97 17.88
CA ASP A 233 -10.37 7.42 16.49
C ASP A 233 -10.81 6.36 15.46
N ILE A 234 -10.67 5.09 15.82
CA ILE A 234 -10.88 3.92 14.94
C ILE A 234 -11.72 2.87 15.69
N THR A 235 -12.72 2.31 15.02
CA THR A 235 -13.55 1.21 15.54
C THR A 235 -13.46 0.01 14.61
N LEU A 236 -13.01 -1.13 15.13
CA LEU A 236 -12.84 -2.39 14.40
C LEU A 236 -13.63 -3.51 15.07
N SER A 237 -14.06 -4.50 14.29
CA SER A 237 -14.70 -5.73 14.76
C SER A 237 -14.18 -6.94 14.00
N PHE A 238 -13.81 -8.00 14.72
CA PHE A 238 -13.35 -9.25 14.11
C PHE A 238 -14.34 -10.39 14.36
N ASN A 239 -14.48 -11.27 13.37
CA ASN A 239 -15.55 -12.25 13.37
C ASN A 239 -15.36 -13.36 14.42
N SER A 240 -16.20 -13.34 15.47
CA SER A 240 -16.18 -14.31 16.56
C SER A 240 -16.83 -15.65 16.21
N SER A 241 -17.52 -15.76 15.08
CA SER A 241 -18.12 -17.01 14.59
C SER A 241 -17.08 -18.01 14.07
N ARG A 242 -15.82 -17.57 13.91
CA ARG A 242 -14.73 -18.29 13.26
C ARG A 242 -13.91 -19.14 14.23
N ALA A 243 -13.66 -20.39 13.84
CA ALA A 243 -12.74 -21.32 14.52
C ALA A 243 -11.44 -21.56 13.72
N ASP A 244 -11.33 -20.96 12.54
CA ASP A 244 -10.24 -21.07 11.56
C ASP A 244 -9.24 -19.90 11.64
N TRP A 245 -9.15 -19.23 12.78
CA TRP A 245 -8.17 -18.17 13.03
C TRP A 245 -6.77 -18.72 13.33
N TYR A 246 -5.77 -18.15 12.67
CA TYR A 246 -4.36 -18.31 13.04
C TYR A 246 -3.83 -17.05 13.74
N PHE A 247 -3.45 -17.18 15.00
CA PHE A 247 -2.91 -16.08 15.83
C PHE A 247 -1.37 -16.05 15.91
N GLY A 248 -0.67 -16.81 15.05
CA GLY A 248 0.80 -16.86 15.05
C GLY A 248 1.44 -15.70 14.30
N ILE A 249 2.38 -15.00 14.94
CA ILE A 249 3.08 -13.84 14.36
C ILE A 249 4.27 -14.22 13.44
N ASP A 250 4.49 -15.50 13.19
CA ASP A 250 5.64 -16.03 12.45
C ASP A 250 5.40 -16.23 10.93
N ARG A 251 4.16 -16.00 10.47
CA ARG A 251 3.66 -16.23 9.10
C ARG A 251 3.64 -17.72 8.70
N ASN A 252 3.53 -18.65 9.66
CA ASN A 252 3.39 -20.09 9.37
C ASN A 252 1.92 -20.56 9.39
N THR A 253 1.01 -19.71 8.90
CA THR A 253 -0.43 -19.93 8.74
C THR A 253 -0.72 -21.31 8.13
N PRO A 254 -1.35 -22.23 8.88
CA PRO A 254 -1.71 -23.56 8.40
C PRO A 254 -2.71 -23.53 7.24
N SER A 255 -2.80 -24.66 6.55
CA SER A 255 -3.88 -24.87 5.58
C SER A 255 -5.25 -24.76 6.23
N ASN A 256 -6.18 -24.12 5.52
CA ASN A 256 -7.54 -23.85 5.97
C ASN A 256 -7.63 -22.97 7.25
N GLN A 257 -6.64 -22.11 7.50
CA GLN A 257 -6.73 -21.04 8.50
C GLN A 257 -6.40 -19.67 7.90
N PHE A 258 -7.00 -18.60 8.44
CA PHE A 258 -6.75 -17.21 8.06
C PHE A 258 -5.78 -16.55 9.05
N ASP A 259 -4.77 -15.85 8.55
CA ASP A 259 -3.80 -15.12 9.37
C ASP A 259 -4.44 -13.88 9.98
N PHE A 260 -4.64 -13.91 11.30
CA PHE A 260 -5.34 -12.84 12.00
C PHE A 260 -4.56 -11.51 12.00
N VAL A 261 -3.22 -11.56 11.95
CA VAL A 261 -2.39 -10.34 11.87
C VAL A 261 -2.64 -9.60 10.55
N SER A 262 -2.81 -10.33 9.45
CA SER A 262 -3.09 -9.76 8.12
C SER A 262 -4.43 -9.03 8.12
N VAL A 263 -5.48 -9.65 8.67
CA VAL A 263 -6.78 -8.99 8.84
C VAL A 263 -6.66 -7.78 9.78
N ALA A 264 -5.97 -7.91 10.92
CA ALA A 264 -5.75 -6.80 11.84
C ALA A 264 -5.02 -5.61 11.20
N LEU A 265 -3.96 -5.85 10.41
CA LEU A 265 -3.24 -4.81 9.68
C LEU A 265 -4.13 -4.11 8.65
N HIS A 266 -4.99 -4.87 7.97
CA HIS A 266 -5.92 -4.39 6.95
C HIS A 266 -7.01 -3.49 7.54
N GLU A 267 -7.73 -3.97 8.56
CA GLU A 267 -8.80 -3.19 9.21
C GLU A 267 -8.26 -1.89 9.87
N ILE A 268 -7.03 -1.91 10.41
CA ILE A 268 -6.36 -0.69 10.88
C ILE A 268 -6.10 0.28 9.72
N ALA A 269 -5.81 -0.19 8.51
CA ALA A 269 -5.59 0.68 7.35
C ALA A 269 -6.87 1.40 6.90
N HIS A 270 -8.02 0.72 6.89
CA HIS A 270 -9.33 1.37 6.73
C HIS A 270 -9.53 2.45 7.81
N GLY A 271 -9.28 2.11 9.09
CA GLY A 271 -9.29 3.06 10.21
C GLY A 271 -8.42 4.31 10.01
N LEU A 272 -7.24 4.14 9.44
CA LEU A 272 -6.30 5.22 9.11
C LEU A 272 -6.72 6.06 7.89
N GLY A 273 -7.78 5.68 7.18
CA GLY A 273 -8.31 6.44 6.04
C GLY A 273 -8.17 5.77 4.67
N PHE A 274 -7.87 4.47 4.59
CA PHE A 274 -8.04 3.70 3.36
C PHE A 274 -9.54 3.45 3.08
N THR A 275 -10.34 4.51 3.06
CA THR A 275 -11.79 4.50 2.85
C THR A 275 -12.25 5.93 2.50
N GLY A 276 -13.50 6.11 2.06
CA GLY A 276 -14.03 7.36 1.49
C GLY A 276 -15.55 7.43 1.56
N GLN A 277 -16.22 7.95 0.53
CA GLN A 277 -17.69 8.12 0.53
C GLN A 277 -18.42 7.53 -0.69
N MET A 278 -17.70 7.06 -1.71
CA MET A 278 -18.31 6.51 -2.93
C MET A 278 -19.09 5.21 -2.69
N GLN A 279 -20.35 5.19 -3.11
CA GLN A 279 -21.21 4.01 -3.09
C GLN A 279 -22.03 3.91 -4.38
N SER A 280 -22.40 2.70 -4.80
CA SER A 280 -23.22 2.47 -5.99
C SER A 280 -24.36 1.49 -5.71
N ASN A 281 -25.60 1.98 -5.79
CA ASN A 281 -26.81 1.17 -5.62
C ASN A 281 -27.61 1.17 -6.94
N SER A 282 -27.99 -0.01 -7.43
CA SER A 282 -28.85 -0.17 -8.62
C SER A 282 -28.33 0.57 -9.87
N GLY A 283 -27.00 0.69 -10.00
CA GLY A 283 -26.33 1.40 -11.09
C GLY A 283 -26.25 2.93 -10.93
N VAL A 284 -26.76 3.50 -9.84
CA VAL A 284 -26.60 4.92 -9.46
C VAL A 284 -25.46 5.04 -8.46
N GLY A 285 -24.44 5.82 -8.80
CA GLY A 285 -23.33 6.15 -7.92
C GLY A 285 -23.53 7.49 -7.21
N GLN A 286 -23.03 7.60 -5.98
CA GLN A 286 -23.00 8.83 -5.20
C GLN A 286 -21.79 8.89 -4.26
N TRP A 287 -21.52 10.06 -3.67
CA TRP A 287 -20.54 10.25 -2.58
C TRP A 287 -21.09 11.08 -1.41
N GLY A 288 -22.41 11.07 -1.20
CA GLY A 288 -23.03 11.85 -0.12
C GLY A 288 -22.97 13.36 -0.37
N SER A 289 -22.83 14.15 0.69
CA SER A 289 -22.88 15.62 0.65
C SER A 289 -21.52 16.28 0.40
N LEU A 290 -20.43 15.66 0.86
CA LEU A 290 -19.04 16.12 0.73
C LEU A 290 -18.12 14.93 0.51
N PRO A 291 -17.07 15.05 -0.34
CA PRO A 291 -16.13 13.97 -0.56
C PRO A 291 -15.15 13.83 0.61
N ALA A 292 -14.69 12.62 0.87
CA ALA A 292 -13.51 12.37 1.69
C ALA A 292 -12.23 12.78 0.96
N ILE A 293 -11.15 12.97 1.73
CA ILE A 293 -9.82 13.24 1.21
C ILE A 293 -9.32 12.14 0.25
N TYR A 294 -9.72 10.88 0.48
CA TYR A 294 -9.49 9.73 -0.40
C TYR A 294 -10.19 9.89 -1.76
N ASP A 295 -11.46 10.28 -1.77
CA ASP A 295 -12.26 10.38 -3.01
C ASP A 295 -11.67 11.41 -3.99
N GLY A 296 -11.02 12.45 -3.45
CA GLY A 296 -10.31 13.48 -4.22
C GLY A 296 -9.12 12.97 -5.04
N PHE A 297 -8.67 11.73 -4.85
CA PHE A 297 -7.62 11.09 -5.66
C PHE A 297 -8.13 10.06 -6.66
N ALA A 298 -9.40 9.63 -6.55
CA ALA A 298 -9.93 8.60 -7.44
C ALA A 298 -10.25 9.16 -8.83
N VAL A 299 -9.81 8.43 -9.85
CA VAL A 299 -10.07 8.73 -11.26
C VAL A 299 -10.54 7.48 -12.00
N ASN A 300 -11.28 7.66 -13.11
CA ASN A 300 -11.57 6.57 -14.04
C ASN A 300 -10.33 6.22 -14.90
N GLY A 301 -10.45 5.19 -15.76
CA GLY A 301 -9.38 4.78 -16.67
C GLY A 301 -8.90 5.85 -17.66
N SER A 302 -9.65 6.94 -17.84
CA SER A 302 -9.29 8.12 -18.65
C SER A 302 -8.61 9.23 -17.83
N GLY A 303 -8.32 9.01 -16.55
CA GLY A 303 -7.72 10.01 -15.65
C GLY A 303 -8.68 11.10 -15.17
N GLN A 304 -9.98 10.95 -15.38
CA GLN A 304 -11.00 11.93 -14.97
C GLN A 304 -11.42 11.71 -13.52
N SER A 305 -11.34 12.74 -12.68
CA SER A 305 -11.73 12.65 -11.26
C SER A 305 -13.23 12.38 -11.09
N LEU A 306 -13.56 11.43 -10.22
CA LEU A 306 -14.94 10.99 -9.98
C LEU A 306 -15.79 12.03 -9.25
N ILE A 307 -15.17 12.93 -8.49
CA ILE A 307 -15.86 14.04 -7.81
C ILE A 307 -16.11 15.26 -8.72
N ASN A 308 -15.74 15.18 -10.01
CA ASN A 308 -16.09 16.22 -10.99
C ASN A 308 -17.56 16.12 -11.40
N THR A 309 -18.42 16.86 -10.69
CA THR A 309 -19.88 16.89 -10.91
C THR A 309 -20.33 17.34 -12.30
N SER A 310 -19.45 17.97 -13.10
CA SER A 310 -19.74 18.32 -14.50
C SER A 310 -19.52 17.16 -15.48
N LEU A 311 -18.82 16.10 -15.06
CA LEU A 311 -18.66 14.84 -15.82
C LEU A 311 -19.51 13.72 -15.20
N PHE A 312 -19.54 13.65 -13.88
CA PHE A 312 -20.22 12.61 -13.10
C PHE A 312 -21.07 13.29 -12.01
N PRO A 313 -22.32 13.69 -12.31
CA PRO A 313 -23.20 14.32 -11.33
C PRO A 313 -23.41 13.42 -10.10
N ASN A 314 -23.64 14.02 -8.95
CA ASN A 314 -23.82 13.32 -7.68
C ASN A 314 -25.25 13.58 -7.15
N PRO A 315 -26.12 12.55 -7.01
CA PRO A 315 -25.97 11.17 -7.50
C PRO A 315 -26.17 11.05 -9.03
N SER A 316 -25.61 10.02 -9.68
CA SER A 316 -25.96 9.68 -11.08
C SER A 316 -25.58 8.27 -11.53
N THR A 317 -26.25 7.80 -12.59
CA THR A 317 -25.85 6.60 -13.33
C THR A 317 -24.52 6.76 -14.07
N ALA A 318 -24.13 7.99 -14.43
CA ALA A 318 -22.82 8.26 -15.03
C ALA A 318 -21.67 7.97 -14.06
N LEU A 319 -21.82 8.39 -12.80
CA LEU A 319 -20.91 8.05 -11.70
C LEU A 319 -20.96 6.56 -11.38
N GLY A 320 -22.16 5.98 -11.24
CA GLY A 320 -22.33 4.54 -10.98
C GLY A 320 -21.64 3.65 -12.02
N SER A 321 -21.70 4.05 -13.29
CA SER A 321 -20.99 3.39 -14.40
C SER A 321 -19.47 3.45 -14.29
N GLN A 322 -18.90 4.46 -13.60
CA GLN A 322 -17.45 4.47 -13.27
C GLN A 322 -17.17 3.54 -12.08
N LEU A 323 -18.02 3.59 -11.05
CA LEU A 323 -17.90 2.79 -9.83
C LEU A 323 -17.99 1.28 -10.05
N THR A 324 -18.61 0.83 -11.15
CA THR A 324 -18.64 -0.58 -11.58
C THR A 324 -17.93 -0.81 -12.93
N SER A 325 -16.87 -0.05 -13.22
CA SER A 325 -16.16 -0.09 -14.53
C SER A 325 -15.01 -1.10 -14.62
N ASN A 326 -14.58 -1.66 -13.49
CA ASN A 326 -13.31 -2.37 -13.30
C ASN A 326 -12.05 -1.60 -13.79
N SER A 327 -12.16 -0.28 -13.94
CA SER A 327 -11.13 0.59 -14.55
C SER A 327 -10.70 1.76 -13.64
N LEU A 328 -11.08 1.73 -12.37
CA LEU A 328 -10.76 2.81 -11.43
C LEU A 328 -9.30 2.78 -10.99
N LEU A 329 -8.78 3.98 -10.70
CA LEU A 329 -7.37 4.26 -10.45
C LEU A 329 -7.23 5.27 -9.30
N PHE A 330 -6.22 5.11 -8.44
CA PHE A 330 -5.85 6.13 -7.45
C PHE A 330 -4.73 7.02 -8.01
N ASN A 331 -4.95 8.33 -8.08
CA ASN A 331 -4.06 9.29 -8.78
C ASN A 331 -3.19 10.13 -7.82
N GLY A 332 -2.84 9.57 -6.66
CA GLY A 332 -1.94 10.16 -5.68
C GLY A 332 -0.49 10.18 -6.15
N THR A 333 0.30 11.20 -5.77
CA THR A 333 1.68 11.35 -6.26
C THR A 333 2.64 10.42 -5.55
N ASN A 334 2.53 10.30 -4.22
CA ASN A 334 3.34 9.35 -3.45
C ASN A 334 2.98 7.91 -3.81
N THR A 335 1.68 7.65 -4.01
CA THR A 335 1.12 6.38 -4.48
C THR A 335 1.66 5.97 -5.85
N ARG A 336 1.66 6.87 -6.84
CA ARG A 336 2.27 6.60 -8.15
C ARG A 336 3.74 6.25 -8.01
N ASN A 337 4.51 7.04 -7.26
CA ASN A 337 5.95 6.81 -7.08
C ASN A 337 6.22 5.42 -6.46
N ALA A 338 5.39 5.00 -5.50
CA ALA A 338 5.41 3.68 -4.89
C ALA A 338 5.00 2.53 -5.85
N ASN A 339 4.28 2.84 -6.92
CA ASN A 339 3.75 1.90 -7.91
C ASN A 339 4.44 2.05 -9.29
N GLY A 340 5.74 2.37 -9.30
CA GLY A 340 6.53 2.48 -10.53
C GLY A 340 6.11 3.61 -11.46
N ASN A 341 5.62 4.72 -10.89
CA ASN A 341 5.03 5.89 -11.55
C ASN A 341 3.65 5.66 -12.21
N ASN A 342 3.02 4.50 -12.00
CA ASN A 342 1.66 4.20 -12.50
C ASN A 342 0.61 4.41 -11.41
N ASN A 343 -0.62 4.77 -11.76
CA ASN A 343 -1.73 4.72 -10.80
C ASN A 343 -2.03 3.25 -10.45
N PRO A 344 -2.15 2.86 -9.16
CA PRO A 344 -2.67 1.54 -8.82
C PRO A 344 -4.14 1.43 -9.21
N ARG A 345 -4.56 0.21 -9.55
CA ARG A 345 -5.96 -0.11 -9.83
C ARG A 345 -6.73 -0.30 -8.51
N LEU A 346 -7.93 0.28 -8.46
CA LEU A 346 -8.91 0.06 -7.40
C LEU A 346 -9.89 -1.03 -7.84
N PHE A 347 -10.29 -1.89 -6.90
CA PHE A 347 -11.27 -2.94 -7.12
C PHE A 347 -12.65 -2.32 -7.39
N ALA A 348 -13.15 -2.43 -8.62
CA ALA A 348 -14.40 -1.78 -9.05
C ALA A 348 -15.30 -2.74 -9.85
N PRO A 349 -15.70 -3.89 -9.27
CA PRO A 349 -16.43 -4.95 -9.97
C PRO A 349 -17.80 -4.50 -10.52
N ASN A 350 -18.33 -5.33 -11.42
CA ASN A 350 -19.72 -5.25 -11.88
C ASN A 350 -20.40 -6.61 -11.62
N PRO A 351 -21.44 -6.70 -10.76
CA PRO A 351 -22.03 -5.61 -9.98
C PRO A 351 -21.11 -5.06 -8.88
N TRP A 352 -21.51 -3.94 -8.27
CA TRP A 352 -20.89 -3.40 -7.07
C TRP A 352 -20.90 -4.42 -5.92
N ASN A 353 -19.81 -4.50 -5.15
CA ASN A 353 -19.66 -5.37 -3.99
C ASN A 353 -19.60 -4.48 -2.72
N SER A 354 -20.70 -4.41 -1.96
CA SER A 354 -20.81 -3.52 -0.79
C SER A 354 -19.76 -3.81 0.27
N GLY A 355 -19.13 -2.75 0.78
CA GLY A 355 -18.02 -2.83 1.73
C GLY A 355 -16.73 -3.45 1.17
N SER A 356 -16.59 -3.54 -0.15
CA SER A 356 -15.34 -3.99 -0.78
C SER A 356 -14.98 -3.25 -2.07
N SER A 357 -15.95 -2.89 -2.90
CA SER A 357 -15.72 -2.00 -4.05
C SER A 357 -15.08 -0.67 -3.60
N TYR A 358 -14.22 -0.11 -4.47
CA TYR A 358 -13.62 1.22 -4.41
C TYR A 358 -12.61 1.49 -3.27
N TYR A 359 -12.83 0.94 -2.08
CA TYR A 359 -11.96 1.07 -0.91
C TYR A 359 -10.84 0.00 -0.85
N HIS A 360 -10.63 -0.73 -1.94
CA HIS A 360 -9.62 -1.78 -2.05
C HIS A 360 -8.79 -1.63 -3.32
N LEU A 361 -7.55 -2.11 -3.26
CA LEU A 361 -6.71 -2.38 -4.42
C LEU A 361 -7.26 -3.57 -5.21
N ASP A 362 -7.06 -3.55 -6.52
CA ASP A 362 -7.49 -4.63 -7.41
C ASP A 362 -6.66 -5.91 -7.22
N GLU A 363 -7.32 -7.00 -6.80
CA GLU A 363 -6.71 -8.33 -6.61
C GLU A 363 -6.00 -8.84 -7.88
N SER A 364 -6.48 -8.51 -9.09
CA SER A 364 -5.79 -8.95 -10.32
C SER A 364 -4.47 -8.20 -10.60
N ALA A 365 -4.27 -7.01 -10.02
CA ALA A 365 -3.04 -6.23 -10.08
C ALA A 365 -2.09 -6.52 -8.91
N TYR A 366 -2.62 -6.91 -7.75
CA TYR A 366 -1.85 -7.17 -6.53
C TYR A 366 -2.20 -8.53 -5.89
N PRO A 367 -2.10 -9.64 -6.65
CA PRO A 367 -2.58 -10.94 -6.19
C PRO A 367 -1.82 -11.43 -4.94
N ALA A 368 -2.47 -12.34 -4.22
CA ALA A 368 -1.94 -13.14 -3.12
C ALA A 368 -0.39 -13.27 -3.08
N GLY A 369 0.22 -12.79 -1.99
CA GLY A 369 1.68 -12.77 -1.80
C GLY A 369 2.44 -11.61 -2.46
N SER A 370 1.77 -10.73 -3.22
CA SER A 370 2.33 -9.44 -3.63
C SER A 370 2.68 -8.57 -2.42
N ILE A 371 3.77 -7.78 -2.51
CA ILE A 371 4.16 -6.82 -1.45
C ILE A 371 3.09 -5.74 -1.18
N ASN A 372 2.11 -5.58 -2.07
CA ASN A 372 0.98 -4.66 -1.93
C ASN A 372 -0.38 -5.36 -1.75
N SER A 373 -0.41 -6.68 -1.55
CA SER A 373 -1.68 -7.44 -1.45
C SER A 373 -2.49 -7.19 -0.17
N LEU A 374 -2.00 -6.41 0.82
CA LEU A 374 -2.73 -6.25 2.08
C LEU A 374 -4.13 -5.66 1.87
N MET A 375 -4.25 -4.63 1.02
CA MET A 375 -5.51 -3.89 0.84
C MET A 375 -6.32 -4.37 -0.38
N THR A 376 -6.20 -5.64 -0.78
CA THR A 376 -7.13 -6.25 -1.75
C THR A 376 -8.37 -6.79 -1.02
N PRO A 377 -9.53 -6.97 -1.69
CA PRO A 377 -10.80 -7.24 -1.01
C PRO A 377 -10.93 -8.66 -0.44
N THR A 378 -9.93 -9.52 -0.65
CA THR A 378 -9.97 -10.94 -0.29
C THR A 378 -8.66 -11.41 0.31
N LEU A 379 -8.71 -12.06 1.47
CA LEU A 379 -7.59 -12.80 2.05
C LEU A 379 -7.86 -14.31 1.94
N ASN A 380 -6.90 -15.11 1.49
CA ASN A 380 -7.07 -16.57 1.41
C ASN A 380 -6.67 -17.27 2.72
N THR A 381 -6.99 -18.57 2.82
CA THR A 381 -6.38 -19.40 3.88
C THR A 381 -4.91 -19.68 3.56
N ALA A 382 -4.10 -19.99 4.59
CA ALA A 382 -2.64 -20.13 4.48
C ALA A 382 -1.92 -18.92 3.86
N GLU A 383 -2.57 -17.75 3.79
CA GLU A 383 -1.98 -16.48 3.38
C GLU A 383 -1.51 -15.71 4.62
N ALA A 384 -0.36 -15.06 4.55
CA ALA A 384 0.15 -14.19 5.60
C ALA A 384 0.80 -12.93 5.02
N ILE A 385 0.16 -11.78 5.19
CA ILE A 385 0.56 -10.48 4.67
C ILE A 385 0.87 -9.55 5.85
N HIS A 386 2.08 -9.62 6.40
CA HIS A 386 2.43 -8.81 7.59
C HIS A 386 2.95 -7.41 7.21
N ASN A 387 2.57 -6.90 6.04
CA ASN A 387 3.15 -5.70 5.44
C ASN A 387 2.09 -4.87 4.71
N PRO A 388 1.86 -3.59 5.08
CA PRO A 388 0.96 -2.71 4.34
C PRO A 388 1.36 -2.43 2.88
N GLY A 389 2.64 -2.61 2.55
CA GLY A 389 3.16 -2.39 1.21
C GLY A 389 3.40 -0.92 0.87
N PRO A 390 4.34 -0.63 -0.05
CA PRO A 390 4.64 0.74 -0.45
C PRO A 390 3.42 1.47 -1.06
N VAL A 391 2.48 0.77 -1.71
CA VAL A 391 1.29 1.40 -2.31
C VAL A 391 0.32 1.91 -1.25
N ALA A 392 -0.01 1.13 -0.21
CA ALA A 392 -0.93 1.61 0.83
C ALA A 392 -0.31 2.72 1.68
N LEU A 393 1.00 2.63 1.98
CA LEU A 393 1.73 3.73 2.61
C LEU A 393 1.77 4.98 1.71
N GLY A 394 1.92 4.81 0.39
CA GLY A 394 1.80 5.90 -0.59
C GLY A 394 0.43 6.57 -0.57
N ILE A 395 -0.65 5.79 -0.47
CA ILE A 395 -2.04 6.28 -0.36
C ILE A 395 -2.17 7.13 0.90
N LEU A 396 -1.85 6.58 2.07
CA LEU A 396 -1.93 7.30 3.35
C LEU A 396 -1.11 8.61 3.34
N LYS A 397 0.05 8.62 2.64
CA LYS A 397 0.86 9.83 2.44
C LYS A 397 0.17 10.90 1.59
N ASP A 398 -0.52 10.49 0.54
CA ASP A 398 -1.29 11.41 -0.31
C ASP A 398 -2.53 11.96 0.42
N LEU A 399 -3.11 11.21 1.38
CA LEU A 399 -4.17 11.73 2.25
C LEU A 399 -3.67 12.81 3.22
N GLY A 400 -2.43 12.70 3.68
CA GLY A 400 -1.77 13.67 4.56
C GLY A 400 -1.01 13.10 5.76
N TRP A 401 -0.93 11.77 5.93
CA TRP A 401 -0.12 11.18 6.99
C TRP A 401 1.37 11.38 6.73
N ASP A 402 2.13 11.77 7.77
CA ASP A 402 3.58 11.59 7.76
C ASP A 402 3.90 10.11 7.98
N VAL A 403 4.04 9.39 6.87
CA VAL A 403 4.43 7.98 6.84
C VAL A 403 5.92 7.82 6.56
N ASN A 404 6.50 6.85 7.27
CA ASN A 404 7.82 6.28 7.04
C ASN A 404 7.85 5.52 5.69
N THR A 405 7.97 6.26 4.59
CA THR A 405 8.22 5.71 3.24
C THR A 405 9.70 5.63 2.90
N SER A 406 10.61 5.78 3.87
CA SER A 406 12.06 5.67 3.64
C SER A 406 12.44 4.20 3.51
N PRO A 407 12.85 3.71 2.32
CA PRO A 407 13.19 2.31 2.16
C PRO A 407 14.36 1.96 3.08
N SER A 408 14.27 0.83 3.77
CA SER A 408 15.32 0.36 4.66
C SER A 408 16.47 -0.25 3.87
N PHE A 409 17.32 0.64 3.37
CA PHE A 409 18.64 0.34 2.84
C PHE A 409 19.51 -0.28 3.95
N ASN A 410 19.29 -1.57 4.21
CA ASN A 410 19.87 -2.36 5.30
C ASN A 410 21.02 -3.26 4.82
N ARG A 411 21.20 -3.40 3.50
CA ARG A 411 22.22 -4.22 2.87
C ARG A 411 23.07 -3.38 1.94
N VAL A 412 24.35 -3.22 2.27
CA VAL A 412 25.36 -2.77 1.31
C VAL A 412 25.42 -3.81 0.17
N LYS A 413 25.31 -3.33 -1.07
CA LYS A 413 25.36 -4.15 -2.28
C LYS A 413 26.73 -4.08 -2.95
N THR A 414 27.37 -2.91 -2.95
CA THR A 414 28.81 -2.71 -3.25
C THR A 414 29.24 -1.32 -2.77
N PHE A 415 30.56 -1.08 -2.78
CA PHE A 415 31.15 0.26 -2.81
C PHE A 415 31.61 0.58 -4.24
N GLY A 416 31.88 1.87 -4.52
CA GLY A 416 32.43 2.34 -5.79
C GLY A 416 32.44 3.87 -5.84
N ASP A 417 33.16 4.49 -6.76
CA ASP A 417 32.99 5.93 -7.04
C ASP A 417 31.83 6.09 -8.03
N PHE A 418 30.71 6.66 -7.58
CA PHE A 418 29.50 6.83 -8.40
C PHE A 418 29.29 8.28 -8.88
N ASN A 419 30.15 9.22 -8.47
CA ASN A 419 30.06 10.64 -8.83
C ASN A 419 31.29 11.20 -9.56
N GLY A 420 32.43 10.49 -9.51
CA GLY A 420 33.69 10.86 -10.15
C GLY A 420 34.60 11.78 -9.32
N ASP A 421 34.35 11.96 -8.02
CA ASP A 421 35.15 12.85 -7.15
C ASP A 421 36.37 12.19 -6.49
N GLY A 422 36.63 10.91 -6.78
CA GLY A 422 37.78 10.14 -6.31
C GLY A 422 37.59 9.47 -4.95
N LYS A 423 36.35 9.35 -4.46
CA LYS A 423 36.02 8.71 -3.16
C LYS A 423 35.10 7.51 -3.33
N ALA A 424 35.05 6.67 -2.29
CA ALA A 424 34.21 5.48 -2.28
C ALA A 424 32.82 5.78 -1.71
N ASP A 425 31.83 5.84 -2.59
CA ASP A 425 30.41 5.91 -2.31
C ASP A 425 29.85 4.51 -1.95
N ILE A 426 28.62 4.47 -1.40
CA ILE A 426 27.96 3.22 -1.01
C ILE A 426 26.72 2.97 -1.89
N LEU A 427 26.69 1.84 -2.59
CA LEU A 427 25.45 1.31 -3.17
C LEU A 427 24.77 0.38 -2.17
N TRP A 428 23.59 0.77 -1.71
CA TRP A 428 22.68 -0.06 -0.93
C TRP A 428 21.65 -0.74 -1.83
N ARG A 429 21.13 -1.87 -1.39
CA ARG A 429 19.92 -2.50 -1.94
C ARG A 429 18.92 -2.77 -0.82
N GLU A 430 17.67 -2.39 -1.06
CA GLU A 430 16.54 -2.88 -0.27
C GLU A 430 16.16 -4.27 -0.83
N PRO A 431 16.20 -5.35 -0.02
CA PRO A 431 16.10 -6.72 -0.53
C PRO A 431 14.70 -7.18 -0.97
N VAL A 432 13.61 -6.49 -0.63
CA VAL A 432 12.23 -6.93 -0.92
C VAL A 432 11.70 -6.34 -2.24
N SER A 433 11.79 -5.02 -2.40
CA SER A 433 11.41 -4.27 -3.61
C SER A 433 12.50 -4.27 -4.70
N GLY A 434 13.74 -4.60 -4.34
CA GLY A 434 14.88 -4.53 -5.25
C GLY A 434 15.39 -3.12 -5.54
N LEU A 435 14.76 -2.08 -4.96
CA LEU A 435 15.22 -0.69 -5.02
C LEU A 435 16.67 -0.57 -4.54
N ASN A 436 17.41 0.35 -5.14
CA ASN A 436 18.80 0.61 -4.77
C ASN A 436 18.93 2.07 -4.31
N SER A 437 19.93 2.37 -3.49
CA SER A 437 20.27 3.76 -3.18
C SER A 437 21.76 3.96 -3.21
N ILE A 438 22.18 5.03 -3.89
CA ILE A 438 23.56 5.49 -3.91
C ILE A 438 23.68 6.58 -2.85
N TRP A 439 24.56 6.37 -1.87
CA TRP A 439 24.97 7.38 -0.89
C TRP A 439 26.34 7.89 -1.30
N LEU A 440 26.41 9.15 -1.71
CA LEU A 440 27.66 9.81 -2.05
C LEU A 440 28.40 10.19 -0.76
N MET A 441 29.70 9.90 -0.66
CA MET A 441 30.44 9.94 0.62
C MET A 441 31.66 10.86 0.61
N ASN A 442 31.81 11.67 1.66
CA ASN A 442 33.04 12.40 1.95
C ASN A 442 33.63 11.91 3.28
N ALA A 443 34.52 10.91 3.17
CA ALA A 443 34.97 10.08 4.28
C ALA A 443 33.77 9.51 5.07
N ASN A 444 33.60 9.90 6.33
CA ASN A 444 32.54 9.38 7.21
C ASN A 444 31.19 10.11 7.05
N ASN A 445 31.06 11.08 6.13
CA ASN A 445 29.86 11.90 5.95
C ASN A 445 29.15 11.56 4.65
N ILE A 446 27.81 11.53 4.69
CA ILE A 446 26.97 11.45 3.48
C ILE A 446 26.87 12.86 2.88
N ILE A 447 27.23 13.01 1.60
CA ILE A 447 27.07 14.24 0.80
C ILE A 447 25.63 14.31 0.25
N ALA A 448 25.14 13.20 -0.29
CA ALA A 448 23.80 13.05 -0.85
C ALA A 448 23.36 11.58 -0.81
N ALA A 449 22.05 11.33 -0.79
CA ALA A 449 21.48 10.00 -0.92
C ALA A 449 20.37 10.02 -1.98
N THR A 450 20.53 9.20 -3.03
CA THR A 450 19.59 9.09 -4.15
C THR A 450 19.02 7.69 -4.19
N VAL A 451 17.71 7.53 -4.36
CA VAL A 451 17.06 6.25 -4.63
C VAL A 451 16.96 6.05 -6.13
N VAL A 452 17.31 4.86 -6.62
CA VAL A 452 17.23 4.49 -8.03
C VAL A 452 16.45 3.19 -8.21
N SER A 453 15.58 3.17 -9.21
CA SER A 453 14.81 1.99 -9.61
C SER A 453 15.73 0.84 -10.05
N PRO A 454 15.24 -0.42 -10.03
CA PRO A 454 15.90 -1.50 -10.77
C PRO A 454 15.97 -1.18 -12.27
N VAL A 455 16.94 -1.80 -12.94
CA VAL A 455 17.10 -1.86 -14.41
C VAL A 455 16.87 -3.31 -14.85
#